data_AF-A0A9D8NC86-F1
#
_entry.id   AF-A0A9D8NC86-F1
#
_cell.length_a   1.000
_cell.length_b   1.000
_cell.length_c   1.000
_cell.angle_alpha   90.00
_cell.angle_beta   90.00
_cell.angle_gamma   90.00
#
_symmetry.space_group_name_H-M   'P 1'
#
loop_
_entity.id
_entity.type
_entity.pdbx_description
1 polymer ?
#
loop_
_entity_poly.entity_id
_entity_poly.type
_entity_poly.pdbx_seq_one_letter_code
_entity_poly.pdbx_strand_id
1 'polypeptide(L)'
;MDSVITLQTAIQNGDYSLYDISPKELGSTCIPLIDYVVTEYRQSNKTQNKTYYSEYYLNKQAIHCAFGEGAANSCNYFSLILNRLTLIDNMYATQMRMRPYGIGELADAISLFGPDSHFKSLLNDFLVDHDIDHFDYLKANIKFYRDGQRPTQSNLFAEGYGTESHRASNKRAWSLITKYAYFLTVYSFPIYDSVVIEMIPIMWKLFLFSIPLPNYKQSIVDYIVVIDKLRSALGGLSYDELDFLLWSVGKIINGNLSSILSMEDFLHVPIAFDIKTANLSTVPFLSSNKALKALFQLAQFVAIC
;
A
#
# COMPACT_ATOMS: atom_id res chain seq x y z
N MET A 1 -8.19 -24.27 12.92
CA MET A 1 -9.44 -23.57 13.29
C MET A 1 -9.66 -23.64 14.79
N ASP A 2 -9.48 -24.80 15.43
CA ASP A 2 -9.67 -24.94 16.88
C ASP A 2 -8.82 -23.96 17.72
N SER A 3 -7.54 -23.76 17.38
CA SER A 3 -6.69 -22.76 18.07
C SER A 3 -7.15 -21.31 17.90
N VAL A 4 -7.66 -20.95 16.71
CA VAL A 4 -8.23 -19.61 16.42
C VAL A 4 -9.53 -19.41 17.19
N ILE A 5 -10.36 -20.45 17.30
CA ILE A 5 -11.60 -20.44 18.07
C ILE A 5 -11.27 -20.31 19.57
N THR A 6 -10.29 -21.06 20.09
CA THR A 6 -9.86 -20.97 21.49
C THR A 6 -9.35 -19.57 21.83
N LEU A 7 -8.50 -18.97 20.99
CA LEU A 7 -8.02 -17.60 21.20
C LEU A 7 -9.16 -16.57 21.09
N GLN A 8 -10.08 -16.73 20.14
CA GLN A 8 -11.25 -15.84 20.03
C GLN A 8 -12.17 -15.94 21.24
N THR A 9 -12.43 -17.15 21.73
CA THR A 9 -13.25 -17.36 22.93
C THR A 9 -12.59 -16.74 24.16
N ALA A 10 -11.27 -16.86 24.31
CA ALA A 10 -10.55 -16.23 25.42
C ALA A 10 -10.54 -14.69 25.31
N ILE A 11 -10.32 -14.10 24.14
CA ILE A 11 -10.45 -12.63 23.93
C ILE A 11 -11.88 -12.16 24.22
N GLN A 12 -12.90 -12.87 23.73
CA GLN A 12 -14.32 -12.54 23.94
C GLN A 12 -14.74 -12.62 25.41
N ASN A 13 -14.11 -13.50 26.19
CA ASN A 13 -14.37 -13.65 27.61
C ASN A 13 -13.58 -12.64 28.47
N GLY A 14 -12.81 -11.74 27.86
CA GLY A 14 -11.91 -10.83 28.58
C GLY A 14 -10.79 -11.58 29.31
N ASP A 15 -10.48 -12.80 28.88
CA ASP A 15 -9.39 -13.59 29.43
C ASP A 15 -8.08 -13.13 28.79
N TYR A 16 -7.53 -12.10 29.42
CA TYR A 16 -6.27 -11.48 29.05
C TYR A 16 -5.04 -12.26 29.52
N SER A 17 -5.19 -13.46 30.11
CA SER A 17 -4.04 -14.34 30.37
C SER A 17 -3.28 -14.72 29.08
N LEU A 18 -3.88 -14.47 27.91
CA LEU A 18 -3.26 -14.55 26.59
C LEU A 18 -2.18 -13.49 26.30
N TYR A 19 -2.01 -12.45 27.13
CA TYR A 19 -0.87 -11.52 26.98
C TYR A 19 0.49 -12.22 27.17
N ASP A 20 0.51 -13.43 27.74
CA ASP A 20 1.70 -14.27 27.85
C ASP A 20 1.99 -15.11 26.60
N ILE A 21 1.15 -15.03 25.54
CA ILE A 21 1.42 -15.73 24.28
C ILE A 21 2.59 -15.07 23.58
N SER A 22 3.58 -15.89 23.18
CA SER A 22 4.73 -15.39 22.45
C SER A 22 4.32 -14.83 21.07
N PRO A 23 4.99 -13.79 20.53
CA PRO A 23 4.72 -13.28 19.18
C PRO A 23 4.71 -14.36 18.10
N LYS A 24 5.52 -15.42 18.28
CA LYS A 24 5.60 -16.59 17.40
C LYS A 24 4.28 -17.39 17.35
N GLU A 25 3.68 -17.64 18.51
CA GLU A 25 2.42 -18.39 18.63
C GLU A 25 1.24 -17.57 18.10
N LEU A 26 1.24 -16.26 18.35
CA LEU A 26 0.30 -15.30 17.77
C LEU A 26 0.41 -15.27 16.23
N GLY A 27 1.62 -15.11 15.70
CA GLY A 27 1.86 -15.14 14.25
C GLY A 27 1.35 -16.43 13.59
N SER A 28 1.62 -17.58 14.21
CA SER A 28 1.13 -18.89 13.72
C SER A 28 -0.40 -18.99 13.72
N THR A 29 -1.07 -18.34 14.67
CA THR A 29 -2.54 -18.29 14.76
C THR A 29 -3.15 -17.39 13.67
N CYS A 30 -2.43 -16.35 13.25
CA CYS A 30 -2.88 -15.42 12.21
C CYS A 30 -2.81 -16.01 10.79
N ILE A 31 -1.92 -16.97 10.51
CA ILE A 31 -1.73 -17.52 9.15
C ILE A 31 -3.04 -18.04 8.53
N PRO A 32 -3.85 -18.89 9.19
CA PRO A 32 -5.12 -19.33 8.61
C PRO A 32 -6.12 -18.20 8.33
N LEU A 33 -6.10 -17.12 9.13
CA LEU A 33 -6.94 -15.94 8.90
C LEU A 33 -6.46 -15.15 7.69
N ILE A 34 -5.13 -14.96 7.56
CA ILE A 34 -4.52 -14.31 6.40
C ILE A 34 -4.86 -15.08 5.13
N ASP A 35 -4.67 -16.40 5.12
CA ASP A 35 -4.97 -17.26 3.97
C ASP A 35 -6.44 -17.14 3.55
N TYR A 36 -7.35 -17.13 4.53
CA TYR A 36 -8.78 -16.97 4.27
C TYR A 36 -9.10 -15.59 3.69
N VAL A 37 -8.63 -14.51 4.33
CA VAL A 37 -8.85 -13.11 3.88
C VAL A 37 -8.30 -12.90 2.46
N VAL A 38 -7.09 -13.37 2.18
CA VAL A 38 -6.46 -13.26 0.86
C VAL A 38 -7.23 -14.09 -0.18
N THR A 39 -7.72 -15.28 0.18
CA THR A 39 -8.52 -16.11 -0.72
C THR A 39 -9.83 -15.42 -1.10
N GLU A 40 -10.54 -14.83 -0.14
CA GLU A 40 -11.77 -14.07 -0.38
C GLU A 40 -11.50 -12.81 -1.22
N TYR A 41 -10.38 -12.13 -0.99
CA TYR A 41 -9.93 -11.01 -1.82
C TYR A 41 -9.70 -11.42 -3.27
N ARG A 42 -8.96 -12.53 -3.50
CA ARG A 42 -8.74 -13.10 -4.84
C ARG A 42 -10.05 -13.43 -5.55
N GLN A 43 -11.01 -14.03 -4.84
CA GLN A 43 -12.31 -14.36 -5.40
C GLN A 43 -13.11 -13.11 -5.76
N SER A 44 -13.13 -12.11 -4.89
CA SER A 44 -13.84 -10.84 -5.12
C SER A 44 -13.31 -10.10 -6.34
N ASN A 45 -11.98 -10.08 -6.54
CA ASN A 45 -11.33 -9.52 -7.73
C ASN A 45 -11.74 -10.25 -9.03
N LYS A 46 -11.91 -11.58 -8.98
CA LYS A 46 -12.30 -12.38 -10.15
C LYS A 46 -13.75 -12.19 -10.56
N THR A 47 -14.66 -12.17 -9.59
CA THR A 47 -16.11 -12.14 -9.88
C THR A 47 -16.67 -10.72 -9.93
N GLN A 48 -15.85 -9.69 -9.70
CA GLN A 48 -16.30 -8.31 -9.44
C GLN A 48 -17.40 -8.26 -8.34
N ASN A 49 -17.42 -9.26 -7.43
CA ASN A 49 -18.48 -9.35 -6.43
C ASN A 49 -18.31 -8.27 -5.37
N LYS A 50 -19.46 -7.80 -4.88
CA LYS A 50 -19.55 -6.60 -4.06
C LYS A 50 -19.04 -6.71 -2.61
N THR A 51 -18.41 -7.81 -2.24
CA THR A 51 -18.07 -8.14 -0.84
C THR A 51 -17.14 -7.12 -0.20
N TYR A 52 -16.39 -6.34 -0.99
CA TYR A 52 -15.49 -5.28 -0.55
C TYR A 52 -15.70 -3.96 -1.33
N TYR A 53 -16.93 -3.43 -1.42
CA TYR A 53 -17.19 -2.05 -1.89
C TYR A 53 -16.70 -1.00 -0.89
N SER A 54 -15.42 -1.09 -0.58
CA SER A 54 -14.65 -0.08 0.11
C SER A 54 -14.29 1.02 -0.88
N GLU A 55 -14.10 2.23 -0.36
CA GLU A 55 -13.54 3.35 -1.13
C GLU A 55 -12.22 2.95 -1.81
N TYR A 56 -11.40 2.12 -1.14
CA TYR A 56 -10.17 1.54 -1.69
C TYR A 56 -10.40 0.83 -3.03
N TYR A 57 -11.36 -0.08 -3.09
CA TYR A 57 -11.59 -0.88 -4.30
C TYR A 57 -12.11 -0.03 -5.45
N LEU A 58 -13.02 0.91 -5.16
CA LEU A 58 -13.55 1.84 -6.16
C LEU A 58 -12.43 2.74 -6.72
N ASN A 59 -11.59 3.28 -5.84
CA ASN A 59 -10.46 4.12 -6.23
C ASN A 59 -9.42 3.34 -7.05
N LYS A 60 -9.09 2.12 -6.63
CA LYS A 60 -8.19 1.23 -7.36
C LYS A 60 -8.70 0.93 -8.77
N GLN A 61 -9.99 0.59 -8.93
CA GLN A 61 -10.57 0.36 -10.25
C GLN A 61 -10.56 1.61 -11.13
N ALA A 62 -10.95 2.76 -10.58
CA ALA A 62 -10.97 4.02 -11.32
C ALA A 62 -9.59 4.38 -11.86
N ILE A 63 -8.54 4.19 -11.07
CA ILE A 63 -7.17 4.41 -11.51
C ILE A 63 -6.75 3.37 -12.55
N HIS A 64 -7.05 2.09 -12.33
CA HIS A 64 -6.71 1.03 -13.28
C HIS A 64 -7.25 1.32 -14.70
N CYS A 65 -8.48 1.81 -14.80
CA CYS A 65 -9.07 2.23 -16.07
C CYS A 65 -8.24 3.30 -16.80
N ALA A 66 -7.55 4.19 -16.08
CA ALA A 66 -6.67 5.21 -16.67
C ALA A 66 -5.35 4.64 -17.22
N PHE A 67 -5.01 3.39 -16.91
CA PHE A 67 -3.87 2.66 -17.46
C PHE A 67 -4.25 1.70 -18.60
N GLY A 68 -5.54 1.59 -18.95
CA GLY A 68 -6.01 0.73 -20.04
C GLY A 68 -5.64 1.25 -21.44
N GLU A 69 -5.68 0.35 -22.43
CA GLU A 69 -5.24 0.58 -23.83
C GLU A 69 -5.91 1.79 -24.52
N GLY A 70 -7.16 2.13 -24.13
CA GLY A 70 -7.89 3.28 -24.67
C GLY A 70 -7.38 4.64 -24.21
N ALA A 71 -6.59 4.72 -23.13
CA ALA A 71 -6.14 5.99 -22.55
C ALA A 71 -4.98 6.63 -23.35
N ALA A 72 -4.18 5.82 -24.05
CA ALA A 72 -2.98 6.29 -24.76
C ALA A 72 -3.26 6.99 -26.10
N ASN A 73 -4.48 6.84 -26.65
CA ASN A 73 -4.79 7.26 -28.02
C ASN A 73 -5.23 8.73 -28.15
N SER A 74 -5.34 9.48 -27.06
CA SER A 74 -6.00 10.81 -27.05
C SER A 74 -5.15 11.98 -26.55
N CYS A 75 -3.93 11.77 -26.05
CA CYS A 75 -3.06 12.84 -25.56
C CYS A 75 -1.57 12.51 -25.73
N ASN A 76 -0.70 13.53 -25.71
CA ASN A 76 0.75 13.28 -25.71
C ASN A 76 1.17 12.53 -24.43
N TYR A 77 2.30 11.83 -24.48
CA TYR A 77 2.72 10.92 -23.41
C TYR A 77 2.91 11.62 -22.05
N PHE A 78 3.44 12.85 -22.04
CA PHE A 78 3.53 13.66 -20.81
C PHE A 78 2.15 13.93 -20.21
N SER A 79 1.17 14.37 -21.01
CA SER A 79 -0.19 14.64 -20.54
C SER A 79 -0.87 13.37 -20.01
N LEU A 80 -0.60 12.22 -20.62
CA LEU A 80 -1.07 10.92 -20.11
C LEU A 80 -0.53 10.64 -18.71
N ILE A 81 0.79 10.79 -18.52
CA ILE A 81 1.44 10.59 -17.21
C ILE A 81 0.89 11.60 -16.18
N LEU A 82 0.81 12.88 -16.54
CA LEU A 82 0.31 13.94 -15.67
C LEU A 82 -1.12 13.65 -15.17
N ASN A 83 -1.99 13.21 -16.07
CA ASN A 83 -3.37 12.86 -15.74
C ASN A 83 -3.42 11.66 -14.78
N ARG A 84 -2.64 10.60 -15.06
CA ARG A 84 -2.54 9.41 -14.20
C ARG A 84 -2.02 9.76 -12.80
N LEU A 85 -0.94 10.53 -12.71
CA LEU A 85 -0.38 10.97 -11.42
C LEU A 85 -1.37 11.84 -10.63
N THR A 86 -2.08 12.74 -11.30
CA THR A 86 -3.11 13.58 -10.68
C THR A 86 -4.26 12.74 -10.13
N LEU A 87 -4.71 11.75 -10.92
CA LEU A 87 -5.76 10.82 -10.49
C LEU A 87 -5.31 10.00 -9.27
N ILE A 88 -4.09 9.47 -9.29
CA ILE A 88 -3.52 8.73 -8.16
C ILE A 88 -3.42 9.63 -6.92
N ASP A 89 -2.87 10.84 -7.03
CA ASP A 89 -2.73 11.75 -5.89
C ASP A 89 -4.09 12.08 -5.25
N ASN A 90 -5.14 12.25 -6.07
CA ASN A 90 -6.48 12.53 -5.58
C ASN A 90 -7.13 11.32 -4.88
N MET A 91 -7.00 10.12 -5.47
CA MET A 91 -7.67 8.92 -4.99
C MET A 91 -6.92 8.18 -3.86
N TYR A 92 -5.60 8.32 -3.79
CA TYR A 92 -4.73 7.72 -2.75
C TYR A 92 -4.12 8.77 -1.80
N ALA A 93 -4.57 10.03 -1.87
CA ALA A 93 -4.22 11.12 -0.96
C ALA A 93 -2.70 11.26 -0.70
N THR A 94 -1.86 11.23 -1.75
CA THR A 94 -0.39 11.29 -1.59
C THR A 94 0.14 12.68 -1.20
N GLN A 95 -0.76 13.67 -1.13
CA GLN A 95 -0.50 15.08 -0.78
C GLN A 95 0.50 15.78 -1.72
N MET A 96 0.72 15.25 -2.92
CA MET A 96 1.63 15.86 -3.89
C MET A 96 1.07 17.16 -4.46
N ARG A 97 -0.26 17.31 -4.56
CA ARG A 97 -0.92 18.59 -4.90
C ARG A 97 -0.58 19.76 -3.97
N MET A 98 -0.12 19.47 -2.74
CA MET A 98 0.31 20.51 -1.79
C MET A 98 1.70 21.06 -2.12
N ARG A 99 2.41 20.46 -3.08
CA ARG A 99 3.74 20.87 -3.54
C ARG A 99 3.56 21.56 -4.91
N PRO A 100 3.65 22.89 -5.00
CA PRO A 100 3.49 23.59 -6.28
C PRO A 100 4.45 23.01 -7.32
N TYR A 101 3.92 22.75 -8.52
CA TYR A 101 4.63 22.14 -9.66
C TYR A 101 5.09 20.69 -9.49
N GLY A 102 4.96 20.08 -8.30
CA GLY A 102 5.54 18.77 -8.02
C GLY A 102 5.01 17.62 -8.88
N ILE A 103 3.71 17.60 -9.20
CA ILE A 103 3.14 16.58 -10.10
C ILE A 103 3.65 16.78 -11.54
N GLY A 104 3.76 18.04 -12.00
CA GLY A 104 4.27 18.36 -13.33
C GLY A 104 5.73 17.95 -13.49
N GLU A 105 6.59 18.31 -12.53
CA GLU A 105 8.00 17.93 -12.53
C GLU A 105 8.19 16.40 -12.48
N LEU A 106 7.36 15.69 -11.69
CA LEU A 106 7.39 14.24 -11.65
C LEU A 106 6.93 13.61 -12.97
N ALA A 107 5.90 14.17 -13.60
CA ALA A 107 5.42 13.72 -14.90
C ALA A 107 6.51 13.90 -15.98
N ASP A 108 7.22 15.03 -15.96
CA ASP A 108 8.36 15.28 -16.85
C ASP A 108 9.44 14.22 -16.62
N ALA A 109 9.84 13.97 -15.37
CA ALA A 109 10.84 12.97 -15.02
C ALA A 109 10.47 11.56 -15.50
N ILE A 110 9.23 11.11 -15.25
CA ILE A 110 8.75 9.80 -15.71
C ILE A 110 8.73 9.73 -17.25
N SER A 111 8.38 10.82 -17.93
CA SER A 111 8.30 10.84 -19.40
C SER A 111 9.64 10.63 -20.10
N LEU A 112 10.76 10.89 -19.41
CA LEU A 112 12.12 10.70 -19.93
C LEU A 112 12.49 9.21 -20.08
N PHE A 113 11.80 8.31 -19.37
CA PHE A 113 11.97 6.86 -19.53
C PHE A 113 11.24 6.30 -20.76
N GLY A 114 10.64 7.15 -21.60
CA GLY A 114 9.94 6.68 -22.80
C GLY A 114 8.65 5.93 -22.48
N PRO A 115 8.08 5.19 -23.46
CA PRO A 115 6.72 4.66 -23.37
C PRO A 115 6.52 3.67 -22.22
N ASP A 116 5.26 3.48 -21.81
CA ASP A 116 4.82 2.60 -20.72
C ASP A 116 5.51 1.22 -20.73
N SER A 117 5.67 0.60 -21.91
CA SER A 117 6.31 -0.71 -22.05
C SER A 117 7.78 -0.72 -21.64
N HIS A 118 8.53 0.33 -21.95
CA HIS A 118 9.94 0.44 -21.56
C HIS A 118 10.06 0.73 -20.07
N PHE A 119 9.31 1.71 -19.56
CA PHE A 119 9.36 2.05 -18.14
C PHE A 119 8.91 0.87 -17.26
N LYS A 120 7.90 0.11 -17.71
CA LYS A 120 7.50 -1.15 -17.08
C LYS A 120 8.62 -2.19 -17.05
N SER A 121 9.43 -2.31 -18.11
CA SER A 121 10.60 -3.21 -18.12
C SER A 121 11.60 -2.82 -17.03
N LEU A 122 11.98 -1.53 -16.98
CA LEU A 122 12.91 -1.02 -15.97
C LEU A 122 12.43 -1.28 -14.53
N LEU A 123 11.13 -1.10 -14.29
CA LEU A 123 10.52 -1.41 -12.99
C LEU A 123 10.62 -2.91 -12.64
N ASN A 124 10.42 -3.80 -13.61
CA ASN A 124 10.54 -5.23 -13.39
C ASN A 124 12.00 -5.65 -13.17
N ASP A 125 12.93 -5.10 -13.95
CA ASP A 125 14.36 -5.37 -13.82
C ASP A 125 14.84 -4.94 -12.42
N PHE A 126 14.43 -3.75 -11.97
CA PHE A 126 14.68 -3.26 -10.62
C PHE A 126 14.16 -4.19 -9.50
N LEU A 127 13.00 -4.83 -9.67
CA LEU A 127 12.51 -5.79 -8.68
C LEU A 127 13.33 -7.08 -8.62
N VAL A 128 14.12 -7.37 -9.66
CA VAL A 128 14.99 -8.55 -9.73
C VAL A 128 16.37 -8.23 -9.14
N ASP A 129 17.01 -7.19 -9.62
CA ASP A 129 18.42 -6.87 -9.27
C ASP A 129 18.58 -5.81 -8.18
N HIS A 130 17.51 -5.07 -7.87
CA HIS A 130 17.53 -3.94 -6.94
C HIS A 130 18.48 -2.81 -7.33
N ASP A 131 18.81 -2.69 -8.62
CA ASP A 131 19.67 -1.63 -9.14
C ASP A 131 18.88 -0.32 -9.32
N ILE A 132 19.17 0.65 -8.46
CA ILE A 132 18.51 1.95 -8.49
C ILE A 132 18.95 2.80 -9.68
N ASP A 133 20.09 2.50 -10.30
CA ASP A 133 20.67 3.26 -11.40
C ASP A 133 19.83 3.10 -12.69
N HIS A 134 18.94 2.10 -12.74
CA HIS A 134 17.90 1.99 -13.78
C HIS A 134 17.01 3.23 -13.90
N PHE A 135 16.93 4.04 -12.83
CA PHE A 135 16.12 5.25 -12.79
C PHE A 135 16.94 6.53 -12.88
N ASP A 136 18.19 6.43 -13.34
CA ASP A 136 18.99 7.60 -13.67
C ASP A 136 18.54 8.25 -14.98
N TYR A 137 18.46 9.59 -14.97
CA TYR A 137 18.14 10.38 -16.13
C TYR A 137 18.91 11.69 -16.16
N LEU A 138 19.07 12.22 -17.37
CA LEU A 138 19.62 13.55 -17.56
C LEU A 138 18.50 14.57 -17.46
N LYS A 139 18.52 15.37 -16.39
CA LYS A 139 17.67 16.54 -16.30
C LYS A 139 18.25 17.61 -17.23
N ALA A 140 17.76 17.67 -18.46
CA ALA A 140 17.91 18.87 -19.27
C ALA A 140 17.27 20.01 -18.47
N ASN A 141 17.93 21.15 -18.31
CA ASN A 141 17.39 22.27 -17.52
C ASN A 141 16.03 22.72 -18.08
N ILE A 142 14.94 22.15 -17.54
CA ILE A 142 13.59 22.33 -18.05
C ILE A 142 13.14 23.75 -17.68
N LYS A 143 13.25 24.66 -18.66
CA LYS A 143 12.52 25.92 -18.86
C LYS A 143 12.52 26.99 -17.76
N PHE A 144 12.99 26.72 -16.55
CA PHE A 144 13.08 27.71 -15.47
C PHE A 144 14.53 27.80 -15.00
N TYR A 145 15.16 28.95 -15.24
CA TYR A 145 16.46 29.43 -14.73
C TYR A 145 17.71 29.22 -15.62
N ARG A 146 18.13 30.37 -16.19
CA ARG A 146 19.46 30.83 -16.62
C ARG A 146 20.21 29.98 -17.67
N ASP A 147 20.38 30.60 -18.84
CA ASP A 147 21.29 30.20 -19.91
C ASP A 147 22.64 29.67 -19.39
N GLY A 148 23.05 28.51 -19.91
CA GLY A 148 24.43 28.02 -19.84
C GLY A 148 24.72 26.86 -18.89
N GLN A 149 23.75 26.33 -18.14
CA GLN A 149 24.00 25.17 -17.28
C GLN A 149 23.92 23.83 -18.03
N ARG A 150 24.92 22.97 -17.81
CA ARG A 150 24.97 21.60 -18.32
C ARG A 150 23.85 20.75 -17.70
N PRO A 151 23.33 19.74 -18.41
CA PRO A 151 22.40 18.78 -17.82
C PRO A 151 23.00 18.16 -16.55
N THR A 152 22.20 18.02 -15.50
CA THR A 152 22.59 17.33 -14.28
C THR A 152 22.03 15.92 -14.28
N GLN A 153 22.86 14.93 -13.95
CA GLN A 153 22.37 13.57 -13.67
C GLN A 153 21.50 13.59 -12.42
N SER A 154 20.35 12.91 -12.50
CA SER A 154 19.41 12.77 -11.40
C SER A 154 18.82 11.36 -11.40
N ASN A 155 18.09 11.02 -10.34
CA ASN A 155 17.44 9.72 -10.18
C ASN A 155 16.00 9.89 -9.70
N LEU A 156 15.06 9.15 -10.31
CA LEU A 156 13.62 9.25 -10.06
C LEU A 156 13.25 9.11 -8.56
N PHE A 157 13.94 8.22 -7.85
CA PHE A 157 13.68 7.95 -6.43
C PHE A 157 14.56 8.78 -5.49
N ALA A 158 15.66 9.36 -5.96
CA ALA A 158 16.51 10.21 -5.13
C ALA A 158 16.04 11.67 -5.10
N GLU A 159 15.42 12.14 -6.19
CA GLU A 159 15.05 13.54 -6.38
C GLU A 159 13.81 13.96 -5.56
N GLY A 160 13.77 15.26 -5.22
CA GLY A 160 12.60 15.91 -4.63
C GLY A 160 11.84 16.72 -5.67
N TYR A 161 10.51 16.63 -5.64
CA TYR A 161 9.62 17.25 -6.62
C TYR A 161 8.76 18.38 -6.01
N GLY A 162 8.71 19.52 -6.70
CA GLY A 162 7.97 20.75 -6.36
C GLY A 162 8.80 21.81 -5.64
N THR A 163 8.32 23.06 -5.56
CA THR A 163 9.13 24.23 -5.12
C THR A 163 9.67 24.20 -3.69
N GLU A 164 9.10 23.39 -2.79
CA GLU A 164 9.67 23.18 -1.45
C GLU A 164 10.86 22.20 -1.45
N SER A 165 11.06 21.40 -2.50
CA SER A 165 12.17 20.44 -2.60
C SER A 165 13.54 21.13 -2.58
N HIS A 166 13.62 22.36 -3.11
CA HIS A 166 14.83 23.18 -3.08
C HIS A 166 15.15 23.78 -1.70
N ARG A 167 14.20 23.79 -0.76
CA ARG A 167 14.37 24.36 0.59
C ARG A 167 14.34 23.32 1.70
N ALA A 168 13.83 22.12 1.45
CA ALA A 168 13.87 21.00 2.39
C ALA A 168 14.31 19.73 1.65
N SER A 169 15.54 19.28 1.90
CA SER A 169 16.25 18.19 1.22
C SER A 169 15.60 16.79 1.26
N ASN A 170 14.41 16.63 1.84
CA ASN A 170 13.91 15.31 2.27
C ASN A 170 12.52 14.94 1.73
N LYS A 171 11.86 15.78 0.92
CA LYS A 171 10.51 15.47 0.43
C LYS A 171 10.55 14.69 -0.89
N ARG A 172 11.00 13.43 -0.84
CA ARG A 172 10.90 12.48 -1.96
C ARG A 172 9.43 12.18 -2.28
N ALA A 173 9.14 11.74 -3.50
CA ALA A 173 7.79 11.40 -3.96
C ALA A 173 7.53 9.89 -4.03
N TRP A 174 8.23 9.08 -3.22
CA TRP A 174 8.18 7.62 -3.25
C TRP A 174 6.76 7.06 -3.26
N SER A 175 5.85 7.61 -2.45
CA SER A 175 4.47 7.12 -2.42
C SER A 175 3.77 7.25 -3.77
N LEU A 176 3.88 8.41 -4.43
CA LEU A 176 3.25 8.61 -5.72
C LEU A 176 3.95 7.81 -6.83
N ILE A 177 5.29 7.75 -6.81
CA ILE A 177 6.07 6.97 -7.78
C ILE A 177 5.74 5.48 -7.70
N THR A 178 5.76 4.91 -6.50
CA THR A 178 5.46 3.48 -6.30
C THR A 178 4.00 3.14 -6.60
N LYS A 179 3.04 4.03 -6.35
CA LYS A 179 1.65 3.85 -6.78
C LYS A 179 1.53 3.87 -8.31
N TYR A 180 2.21 4.79 -8.98
CA TYR A 180 2.26 4.81 -10.45
C TYR A 180 2.85 3.50 -10.99
N ALA A 181 3.98 3.05 -10.44
CA ALA A 181 4.61 1.78 -10.79
C ALA A 181 3.69 0.57 -10.53
N TYR A 182 2.97 0.55 -9.41
CA TYR A 182 1.99 -0.47 -9.07
C TYR A 182 0.90 -0.58 -10.15
N PHE A 183 0.30 0.53 -10.59
CA PHE A 183 -0.71 0.45 -11.65
C PHE A 183 -0.12 0.10 -13.03
N LEU A 184 1.03 0.68 -13.39
CA LEU A 184 1.72 0.40 -14.66
C LEU A 184 2.12 -1.07 -14.81
N THR A 185 2.56 -1.69 -13.71
CA THR A 185 2.99 -3.10 -13.66
C THR A 185 1.83 -4.07 -13.42
N VAL A 186 0.59 -3.60 -13.43
CA VAL A 186 -0.60 -4.43 -13.14
C VAL A 186 -0.49 -5.07 -11.77
N TYR A 187 -0.27 -4.22 -10.77
CA TYR A 187 -0.21 -4.55 -9.35
C TYR A 187 1.01 -5.40 -8.93
N SER A 188 2.05 -5.42 -9.76
CA SER A 188 3.25 -6.23 -9.55
C SER A 188 4.42 -5.44 -8.95
N PHE A 189 4.17 -4.24 -8.40
CA PHE A 189 5.19 -3.40 -7.76
C PHE A 189 4.72 -2.96 -6.37
N PRO A 190 5.53 -3.01 -5.31
CA PRO A 190 5.09 -2.67 -3.95
C PRO A 190 4.78 -1.18 -3.77
N ILE A 191 3.76 -0.86 -2.97
CA ILE A 191 3.34 0.52 -2.70
C ILE A 191 3.98 1.07 -1.42
N TYR A 192 4.76 2.14 -1.55
CA TYR A 192 5.23 2.93 -0.41
C TYR A 192 4.08 3.81 0.14
N ASP A 193 3.25 3.27 1.02
CA ASP A 193 2.14 3.98 1.67
C ASP A 193 2.41 4.19 3.17
N SER A 194 1.93 5.28 3.76
CA SER A 194 2.15 5.54 5.19
C SER A 194 1.53 4.45 6.08
N VAL A 195 0.36 3.93 5.73
CA VAL A 195 -0.29 2.84 6.49
C VAL A 195 0.55 1.58 6.40
N VAL A 196 1.02 1.22 5.20
CA VAL A 196 1.91 0.07 5.00
C VAL A 196 3.20 0.22 5.80
N ILE A 197 3.80 1.42 5.77
CA ILE A 197 5.03 1.75 6.50
C ILE A 197 4.86 1.63 8.01
N GLU A 198 3.69 2.00 8.56
CA GLU A 198 3.33 1.84 9.97
C GLU A 198 3.10 0.36 10.34
N MET A 199 2.56 -0.43 9.42
CA MET A 199 2.27 -1.84 9.65
C MET A 199 3.49 -2.76 9.59
N ILE A 200 4.53 -2.40 8.83
CA ILE A 200 5.77 -3.19 8.72
C ILE A 200 6.33 -3.63 10.08
N PRO A 201 6.61 -2.75 11.07
CA PRO A 201 7.21 -3.17 12.33
C PRO A 201 6.31 -4.13 13.13
N ILE A 202 4.99 -3.96 13.08
CA ILE A 202 4.04 -4.80 13.79
C ILE A 202 4.03 -6.20 13.17
N MET A 203 3.91 -6.27 11.84
CA MET A 203 3.91 -7.54 11.12
C MET A 203 5.28 -8.24 11.20
N TRP A 204 6.37 -7.46 11.16
CA TRP A 204 7.71 -8.00 11.33
C TRP A 204 7.90 -8.66 12.70
N LYS A 205 7.42 -8.02 13.77
CA LYS A 205 7.44 -8.59 15.13
C LYS A 205 6.65 -9.90 15.22
N LEU A 206 5.55 -10.04 14.46
CA LEU A 206 4.70 -11.23 14.49
C LEU A 206 5.26 -12.40 13.68
N PHE A 207 5.75 -12.13 12.47
CA PHE A 207 6.09 -13.18 11.50
C PHE A 207 7.60 -13.40 11.34
N LEU A 208 8.41 -12.43 11.74
CA LEU A 208 9.87 -12.43 11.62
C LEU A 208 10.54 -12.12 12.97
N PHE A 209 9.90 -12.51 14.08
CA PHE A 209 10.27 -12.17 15.47
C PHE A 209 11.75 -12.41 15.83
N SER A 210 12.43 -13.35 15.16
CA SER A 210 13.84 -13.68 15.38
C SER A 210 14.82 -12.87 14.52
N ILE A 211 14.34 -12.00 13.65
CA ILE A 211 15.15 -11.22 12.70
C ILE A 211 15.05 -9.74 13.07
N PRO A 212 16.16 -9.01 13.25
CA PRO A 212 16.11 -7.56 13.43
C PRO A 212 15.50 -6.86 12.22
N LEU A 213 14.60 -5.90 12.45
CA LEU A 213 14.01 -5.09 11.38
C LEU A 213 15.07 -4.14 10.80
N PRO A 214 15.41 -4.24 9.50
CA PRO A 214 16.34 -3.31 8.86
C PRO A 214 15.77 -1.88 8.80
N ASN A 215 16.63 -0.88 8.57
CA ASN A 215 16.19 0.50 8.35
C ASN A 215 15.58 0.70 6.96
N TYR A 216 14.32 0.32 6.81
CA TYR A 216 13.58 0.34 5.54
C TYR A 216 13.11 1.73 5.06
N LYS A 217 13.36 2.79 5.84
CA LYS A 217 12.95 4.16 5.50
C LYS A 217 14.06 4.99 4.84
N GLN A 218 15.27 4.43 4.73
CA GLN A 218 16.45 5.14 4.25
C GLN A 218 16.51 5.26 2.73
N SER A 219 16.16 4.18 2.02
CA SER A 219 16.07 4.12 0.56
C SER A 219 14.86 3.31 0.11
N ILE A 220 14.48 3.47 -1.17
CA ILE A 220 13.44 2.62 -1.77
C ILE A 220 13.90 1.16 -1.90
N VAL A 221 15.21 0.94 -2.09
CA VAL A 221 15.81 -0.41 -2.14
C VAL A 221 15.62 -1.12 -0.80
N ASP A 222 15.96 -0.47 0.31
CA ASP A 222 15.78 -1.03 1.66
C ASP A 222 14.31 -1.36 1.94
N TYR A 223 13.39 -0.52 1.47
CA TYR A 223 11.96 -0.75 1.55
C TYR A 223 11.54 -2.02 0.79
N ILE A 224 11.96 -2.18 -0.46
CA ILE A 224 11.61 -3.36 -1.29
C ILE A 224 12.15 -4.64 -0.66
N VAL A 225 13.40 -4.65 -0.21
CA VAL A 225 14.01 -5.81 0.46
C VAL A 225 13.21 -6.23 1.70
N VAL A 226 12.75 -5.27 2.50
CA VAL A 226 11.92 -5.55 3.69
C VAL A 226 10.54 -6.06 3.30
N ILE A 227 9.90 -5.45 2.30
CA ILE A 227 8.60 -5.90 1.81
C ILE A 227 8.67 -7.33 1.24
N ASP A 228 9.71 -7.68 0.48
CA ASP A 228 9.88 -9.01 -0.09
C ASP A 228 10.07 -10.09 0.97
N LYS A 229 10.82 -9.77 2.02
CA LYS A 229 10.97 -10.66 3.18
C LYS A 229 9.64 -10.87 3.88
N LEU A 230 8.89 -9.80 4.12
CA LEU A 230 7.58 -9.89 4.76
C LEU A 230 6.57 -10.67 3.91
N ARG A 231 6.54 -10.41 2.60
CA ARG A 231 5.74 -11.13 1.60
C ARG A 231 6.00 -12.62 1.63
N SER A 232 7.28 -13.00 1.68
CA SER A 232 7.71 -14.40 1.74
C SER A 232 7.31 -15.07 3.05
N ALA A 233 7.43 -14.36 4.18
CA ALA A 233 7.04 -14.87 5.50
C ALA A 233 5.52 -15.09 5.64
N LEU A 234 4.72 -14.35 4.88
CA LEU A 234 3.26 -14.43 4.85
C LEU A 234 2.73 -15.41 3.78
N GLY A 235 3.54 -16.40 3.39
CA GLY A 235 3.11 -17.43 2.43
C GLY A 235 3.28 -17.05 0.96
N GLY A 236 4.15 -16.07 0.66
CA GLY A 236 4.46 -15.69 -0.73
C GLY A 236 3.31 -14.96 -1.42
N LEU A 237 2.65 -14.05 -0.70
CA LEU A 237 1.58 -13.19 -1.25
C LEU A 237 2.05 -12.43 -2.49
N SER A 238 1.15 -12.02 -3.37
CA SER A 238 1.50 -10.99 -4.37
C SER A 238 1.67 -9.62 -3.70
N TYR A 239 2.30 -8.65 -4.38
CA TYR A 239 2.35 -7.28 -3.83
C TYR A 239 0.97 -6.67 -3.67
N ASP A 240 0.04 -6.99 -4.57
CA ASP A 240 -1.36 -6.58 -4.46
C ASP A 240 -2.03 -7.13 -3.19
N GLU A 241 -1.86 -8.43 -2.94
CA GLU A 241 -2.44 -9.08 -1.76
C GLU A 241 -1.81 -8.58 -0.46
N LEU A 242 -0.50 -8.34 -0.47
CA LEU A 242 0.20 -7.78 0.66
C LEU A 242 -0.24 -6.33 0.95
N ASP A 243 -0.33 -5.48 -0.07
CA ASP A 243 -0.83 -4.11 0.08
C ASP A 243 -2.25 -4.10 0.64
N PHE A 244 -3.16 -4.88 0.04
CA PHE A 244 -4.53 -5.03 0.53
C PHE A 244 -4.57 -5.44 2.01
N LEU A 245 -3.79 -6.44 2.39
CA LEU A 245 -3.73 -6.96 3.76
C LEU A 245 -3.23 -5.89 4.74
N LEU A 246 -2.05 -5.33 4.48
CA LEU A 246 -1.41 -4.36 5.37
C LEU A 246 -2.23 -3.08 5.48
N TRP A 247 -2.70 -2.57 4.35
CA TRP A 247 -3.50 -1.35 4.32
C TRP A 247 -4.83 -1.54 5.06
N SER A 248 -5.54 -2.65 4.79
CA SER A 248 -6.85 -2.91 5.41
C SER A 248 -6.75 -3.13 6.91
N VAL A 249 -5.77 -3.92 7.37
CA VAL A 249 -5.51 -4.12 8.80
C VAL A 249 -5.13 -2.80 9.46
N GLY A 250 -4.21 -2.03 8.88
CA GLY A 250 -3.79 -0.75 9.44
C GLY A 250 -4.94 0.27 9.52
N LYS A 251 -5.82 0.32 8.52
CA LYS A 251 -7.01 1.18 8.57
C LYS A 251 -7.98 0.79 9.68
N ILE A 252 -8.21 -0.50 9.90
CA ILE A 252 -9.07 -0.99 10.99
C ILE A 252 -8.46 -0.65 12.35
N ILE A 253 -7.16 -0.89 12.54
CA ILE A 253 -6.45 -0.57 13.78
C ILE A 253 -6.50 0.91 14.09
N ASN A 254 -6.35 1.75 13.06
CA ASN A 254 -6.39 3.20 13.19
C ASN A 254 -7.84 3.78 13.26
N GLY A 255 -8.87 2.92 13.31
CA GLY A 255 -10.28 3.35 13.41
C GLY A 255 -10.84 4.02 12.14
N ASN A 256 -10.14 3.93 11.01
CA ASN A 256 -10.52 4.56 9.73
C ASN A 256 -11.52 3.68 8.95
N LEU A 257 -12.60 3.27 9.60
CA LEU A 257 -13.51 2.24 9.10
C LEU A 257 -14.33 2.66 7.88
N SER A 258 -14.55 3.96 7.66
CA SER A 258 -15.27 4.47 6.48
C SER A 258 -14.56 4.13 5.16
N SER A 259 -13.25 3.87 5.21
CA SER A 259 -12.46 3.47 4.05
C SER A 259 -12.53 1.96 3.77
N ILE A 260 -13.08 1.17 4.69
CA ILE A 260 -13.18 -0.30 4.63
C ILE A 260 -14.62 -0.76 4.44
N LEU A 261 -15.55 -0.08 5.11
CA LEU A 261 -16.95 -0.46 5.18
C LEU A 261 -17.77 0.28 4.12
N SER A 262 -18.87 -0.35 3.69
CA SER A 262 -19.91 0.36 2.96
C SER A 262 -20.55 1.43 3.87
N MET A 263 -21.21 2.42 3.27
CA MET A 263 -21.95 3.41 4.06
C MET A 263 -23.01 2.76 4.96
N GLU A 264 -23.70 1.72 4.47
CA GLU A 264 -24.70 0.98 5.23
C GLU A 264 -24.07 0.29 6.46
N ASP A 265 -22.97 -0.43 6.26
CA ASP A 265 -22.26 -1.12 7.35
C ASP A 265 -21.65 -0.13 8.35
N PHE A 266 -21.11 1.00 7.86
CA PHE A 266 -20.47 2.01 8.71
C PHE A 266 -21.46 2.65 9.69
N LEU A 267 -22.72 2.85 9.29
CA LEU A 267 -23.77 3.40 10.17
C LEU A 267 -24.11 2.47 11.35
N HIS A 268 -23.73 1.19 11.27
CA HIS A 268 -23.90 0.21 12.34
C HIS A 268 -22.67 0.06 13.24
N VAL A 269 -21.59 0.82 12.99
CA VAL A 269 -20.42 0.85 13.86
C VAL A 269 -20.76 1.61 15.15
N PRO A 270 -20.52 1.02 16.34
CA PRO A 270 -20.71 1.74 17.61
C PRO A 270 -19.82 2.98 17.71
N ILE A 271 -20.33 4.07 18.30
CA ILE A 271 -19.59 5.33 18.47
C ILE A 271 -18.26 5.12 19.23
N ALA A 272 -18.24 4.21 20.21
CA ALA A 272 -17.07 3.87 21.01
C ALA A 272 -16.37 2.58 20.53
N PHE A 273 -16.37 2.31 19.22
CA PHE A 273 -15.72 1.11 18.68
C PHE A 273 -14.19 1.19 18.85
N ASP A 274 -13.65 0.27 19.64
CA ASP A 274 -12.21 0.02 19.77
C ASP A 274 -11.93 -1.43 19.38
N ILE A 275 -11.14 -1.64 18.33
CA ILE A 275 -10.84 -2.97 17.81
C ILE A 275 -10.19 -3.87 18.86
N LYS A 276 -9.43 -3.32 19.81
CA LYS A 276 -8.73 -4.10 20.83
C LYS A 276 -9.68 -4.77 21.83
N THR A 277 -10.82 -4.13 22.10
CA THR A 277 -11.78 -4.55 23.13
C THR A 277 -13.14 -4.96 22.54
N ALA A 278 -13.36 -4.74 21.24
CA ALA A 278 -14.63 -5.02 20.58
C ALA A 278 -14.98 -6.52 20.59
N ASN A 279 -16.19 -6.85 21.05
CA ASN A 279 -16.78 -8.15 20.80
C ASN A 279 -17.30 -8.23 19.37
N LEU A 280 -16.47 -8.71 18.44
CA LEU A 280 -16.81 -8.80 17.02
C LEU A 280 -18.06 -9.64 16.72
N SER A 281 -18.52 -10.50 17.64
CA SER A 281 -19.75 -11.27 17.49
C SER A 281 -21.03 -10.44 17.63
N THR A 282 -20.96 -9.30 18.33
CA THR A 282 -22.10 -8.40 18.55
C THR A 282 -22.21 -7.32 17.50
N VAL A 283 -21.31 -7.28 16.52
CA VAL A 283 -21.28 -6.28 15.45
C VAL A 283 -22.12 -6.80 14.27
N PRO A 284 -23.31 -6.24 13.98
CA PRO A 284 -24.27 -6.85 13.07
C PRO A 284 -23.73 -7.09 11.67
N PHE A 285 -22.98 -6.15 11.08
CA PHE A 285 -22.44 -6.29 9.72
C PHE A 285 -21.35 -7.37 9.60
N LEU A 286 -20.68 -7.72 10.70
CA LEU A 286 -19.69 -8.82 10.70
C LEU A 286 -20.37 -10.20 10.72
N SER A 287 -21.67 -10.28 11.04
CA SER A 287 -22.40 -11.55 11.04
C SER A 287 -22.75 -12.03 9.63
N SER A 288 -22.95 -11.10 8.69
CA SER A 288 -23.35 -11.38 7.30
C SER A 288 -22.17 -11.52 6.35
N ASN A 289 -20.99 -10.96 6.67
CA ASN A 289 -19.81 -11.00 5.83
C ASN A 289 -18.62 -11.70 6.52
N LYS A 290 -18.44 -13.00 6.22
CA LYS A 290 -17.39 -13.84 6.82
C LYS A 290 -15.98 -13.32 6.52
N ALA A 291 -15.76 -12.81 5.32
CA ALA A 291 -14.47 -12.31 4.89
C ALA A 291 -14.08 -11.03 5.64
N LEU A 292 -15.03 -10.11 5.80
CA LEU A 292 -14.88 -8.91 6.62
C LEU A 292 -14.69 -9.25 8.11
N LYS A 293 -15.44 -10.23 8.64
CA LYS A 293 -15.25 -10.73 10.00
C LYS A 293 -13.84 -11.26 10.22
N ALA A 294 -13.32 -12.07 9.31
CA ALA A 294 -11.96 -12.59 9.42
C ALA A 294 -10.91 -11.49 9.37
N LEU A 295 -11.11 -10.46 8.52
CA LEU A 295 -10.24 -9.30 8.45
C LEU A 295 -10.25 -8.49 9.76
N PHE A 296 -11.41 -8.26 10.37
CA PHE A 296 -11.51 -7.60 11.68
C PHE A 296 -10.90 -8.43 12.80
N GLN A 297 -11.06 -9.76 12.76
CA GLN A 297 -10.41 -10.67 13.70
C GLN A 297 -8.89 -10.59 13.58
N LEU A 298 -8.36 -10.61 12.36
CA LEU A 298 -6.94 -10.41 12.11
C LEU A 298 -6.46 -9.06 12.66
N ALA A 299 -7.19 -7.97 12.38
CA ALA A 299 -6.84 -6.65 12.88
C ALA A 299 -6.86 -6.58 14.41
N GLN A 300 -7.82 -7.22 15.06
CA GLN A 300 -7.88 -7.34 16.52
C GLN A 300 -6.65 -8.07 17.07
N PHE A 301 -6.27 -9.21 16.49
CA PHE A 301 -5.06 -9.93 16.90
C PHE A 301 -3.80 -9.05 16.75
N VAL A 302 -3.67 -8.38 15.60
CA VAL A 302 -2.53 -7.51 15.32
C VAL A 302 -2.48 -6.29 16.26
N ALA A 303 -3.64 -5.74 16.65
CA ALA A 303 -3.72 -4.56 17.53
C ALA A 303 -3.36 -4.84 19.00
N ILE A 304 -3.50 -6.09 19.44
CA ILE A 304 -3.18 -6.55 20.81
C ILE A 304 -1.67 -6.76 20.98
N CYS A 305 -0.93 -6.96 19.88
CA CYS A 305 0.51 -7.27 19.85
C CYS A 305 1.41 -6.04 19.93
#